data_AF-A0A809PN93-F1
#
_entry.id   AF-A0A809PN93-F1
#
_cell.length_a   1.000
_cell.length_b   1.000
_cell.length_c   1.000
_cell.angle_alpha   90.00
_cell.angle_beta   90.00
_cell.angle_gamma   90.00
#
_symmetry.space_group_name_H-M   'P 1'
#
loop_
_entity.id
_entity.type
_entity.pdbx_description
1 polymer ?
#
loop_
_entity_poly.entity_id
_entity_poly.type
_entity_poly.pdbx_seq_one_letter_code
_entity_poly.pdbx_strand_id
1 'polypeptide(L)'
;MLWPKIEHPTDGLMLAASHAVGVNALIEEEIATFLAEQLLIHYPKFITARYGFPVEGIDAVSVIEGVAKKRGYKLKGGDWDYEKASHTLLLDYRSGALGRVSLETPASREHLLATYVPPVLLGQGKSVQTGMEPEQEDAE
;
A
#
# COMPACT_ATOMS: atom_id res chain seq x y z
N MET A 1 17.52 6.94 20.31
CA MET A 1 16.85 5.63 20.12
C MET A 1 16.69 5.41 18.63
N LEU A 2 17.16 4.27 18.10
CA LEU A 2 16.90 3.85 16.73
C LEU A 2 15.55 3.13 16.72
N TRP A 3 14.70 3.47 15.77
CA TRP A 3 13.43 2.78 15.58
C TRP A 3 13.67 1.33 15.11
N PRO A 4 12.81 0.39 15.51
CA PRO A 4 12.88 -0.98 14.98
C PRO A 4 12.70 -0.96 13.46
N LYS A 5 13.39 -1.88 12.78
CA LYS A 5 13.31 -2.01 11.32
C LYS A 5 11.91 -2.51 10.92
N ILE A 6 11.32 -1.90 9.90
CA ILE A 6 10.08 -2.38 9.30
C ILE A 6 10.38 -3.66 8.52
N GLU A 7 9.71 -4.76 8.89
CA GLU A 7 9.93 -6.08 8.28
C GLU A 7 9.13 -6.25 6.99
N HIS A 8 7.89 -5.77 6.95
CA HIS A 8 6.99 -5.90 5.79
C HIS A 8 6.85 -4.57 5.05
N PRO A 9 7.13 -4.50 3.72
CA PRO A 9 6.99 -3.28 2.95
C PRO A 9 5.59 -2.65 2.99
N THR A 10 4.54 -3.49 3.07
CA THR A 10 3.14 -3.06 3.21
C THR A 10 2.91 -2.25 4.47
N ASP A 11 3.58 -2.59 5.59
CA ASP A 11 3.45 -1.86 6.84
C ASP A 11 3.99 -0.43 6.68
N GLY A 12 5.09 -0.26 5.93
CA GLY A 12 5.64 1.05 5.58
C GLY A 12 4.65 1.90 4.77
N LEU A 13 4.00 1.31 3.77
CA LEU A 13 2.98 1.99 2.94
C LEU A 13 1.75 2.39 3.75
N MET A 14 1.25 1.50 4.63
CA MET A 14 0.11 1.80 5.51
C MET A 14 0.41 2.91 6.51
N LEU A 15 1.61 2.89 7.10
CA LEU A 15 2.07 3.95 7.98
C LEU A 15 2.16 5.30 7.25
N ALA A 16 2.68 5.29 6.02
CA ALA A 16 2.80 6.49 5.20
C ALA A 16 1.43 7.04 4.76
N ALA A 17 0.51 6.18 4.33
CA ALA A 17 -0.86 6.56 4.00
C ALA A 17 -1.53 7.23 5.20
N SER A 18 -1.34 6.67 6.40
CA SER A 18 -1.90 7.16 7.66
C SER A 18 -1.20 8.40 8.26
N HIS A 19 -0.19 8.96 7.57
CA HIS A 19 0.61 10.09 8.04
C HIS A 19 1.41 9.81 9.33
N ALA A 20 1.76 8.55 9.58
CA ALA A 20 2.58 8.15 10.73
C ALA A 20 4.10 8.27 10.44
N VAL A 21 4.48 8.46 9.17
CA VAL A 21 5.86 8.66 8.70
C VAL A 21 5.95 10.00 7.97
N GLY A 22 7.10 10.68 8.09
CA GLY A 22 7.30 12.00 7.50
C GLY A 22 7.15 12.01 5.98
N VAL A 23 6.45 13.02 5.46
CA VAL A 23 6.11 13.18 4.03
C VAL A 23 7.31 13.23 3.10
N ASN A 24 8.48 13.66 3.58
CA ASN A 24 9.70 13.75 2.75
C ASN A 24 10.42 12.41 2.56
N ALA A 25 9.96 11.34 3.23
CA ALA A 25 10.64 10.05 3.21
C ALA A 25 10.21 9.15 2.03
N LEU A 26 9.13 9.50 1.32
CA LEU A 26 8.45 8.60 0.40
C LEU A 26 7.79 9.37 -0.76
N ILE A 27 7.52 8.66 -1.86
CA ILE A 27 6.86 9.21 -3.05
C ILE A 27 5.34 9.13 -2.83
N GLU A 28 4.65 10.28 -2.80
CA GLU A 28 3.20 10.33 -2.53
C GLU A 28 2.37 9.57 -3.58
N GLU A 29 2.81 9.56 -4.82
CA GLU A 29 2.14 8.84 -5.92
C GLU A 29 2.12 7.33 -5.68
N GLU A 30 3.21 6.74 -5.18
CA GLU A 30 3.27 5.32 -4.84
C GLU A 30 2.32 4.99 -3.68
N ILE A 31 2.32 5.84 -2.65
CA ILE A 31 1.44 5.68 -1.48
C ILE A 31 -0.03 5.82 -1.89
N ALA A 32 -0.33 6.83 -2.72
CA ALA A 32 -1.69 7.07 -3.22
C ALA A 32 -2.16 5.93 -4.13
N THR A 33 -1.27 5.36 -4.93
CA THR A 33 -1.58 4.18 -5.76
C THR A 33 -1.92 2.99 -4.88
N PHE A 34 -1.07 2.67 -3.89
CA PHE A 34 -1.36 1.61 -2.90
C PHE A 34 -2.71 1.84 -2.20
N LEU A 35 -2.97 3.06 -1.73
CA LEU A 35 -4.23 3.41 -1.08
C LEU A 35 -5.42 3.21 -2.04
N ALA A 36 -5.30 3.66 -3.29
CA ALA A 36 -6.34 3.50 -4.30
C ALA A 36 -6.64 2.02 -4.58
N GLU A 37 -5.62 1.15 -4.62
CA GLU A 37 -5.81 -0.30 -4.73
C GLU A 37 -6.63 -0.85 -3.55
N GLN A 38 -6.27 -0.48 -2.32
CA GLN A 38 -7.01 -0.91 -1.12
C GLN A 38 -8.45 -0.41 -1.14
N LEU A 39 -8.68 0.83 -1.57
CA LEU A 39 -10.02 1.41 -1.69
C LEU A 39 -10.84 0.72 -2.78
N LEU A 40 -10.26 0.35 -3.92
CA LEU A 40 -10.97 -0.39 -4.98
C LEU A 40 -11.42 -1.77 -4.50
N ILE A 41 -10.56 -2.48 -3.77
CA ILE A 41 -10.83 -3.84 -3.29
C ILE A 41 -11.91 -3.82 -2.19
N HIS A 42 -11.77 -2.92 -1.22
CA HIS A 42 -12.56 -2.99 0.01
C HIS A 42 -13.66 -1.93 0.13
N TYR A 43 -13.47 -0.76 -0.48
CA TYR A 43 -14.34 0.41 -0.32
C TYR A 43 -14.68 1.13 -1.64
N PRO A 44 -15.00 0.43 -2.74
CA PRO A 44 -15.18 1.06 -4.06
C PRO A 44 -16.27 2.15 -4.03
N LYS A 45 -17.33 1.92 -3.23
CA LYS A 45 -18.43 2.87 -3.04
C LYS A 45 -17.98 4.20 -2.46
N PHE A 46 -16.91 4.25 -1.66
CA PHE A 46 -16.41 5.49 -1.07
C PHE A 46 -15.76 6.39 -2.11
N ILE A 47 -15.03 5.80 -3.06
CA ILE A 47 -14.46 6.52 -4.20
C ILE A 47 -15.58 7.14 -5.03
N THR A 48 -16.58 6.33 -5.41
CA THR A 48 -17.74 6.82 -6.18
C THR A 48 -18.52 7.89 -5.42
N ALA A 49 -18.75 7.72 -4.11
CA ALA A 49 -19.45 8.72 -3.30
C ALA A 49 -18.67 10.05 -3.21
N ARG A 50 -17.34 9.99 -3.06
CA ARG A 50 -16.49 11.19 -2.91
C ARG A 50 -16.27 11.92 -4.23
N TYR A 51 -15.97 11.17 -5.30
CA TYR A 51 -15.51 11.75 -6.57
C TYR A 51 -16.56 11.69 -7.68
N GLY A 52 -17.58 10.83 -7.56
CA GLY A 52 -18.71 10.79 -8.47
C GLY A 52 -18.46 10.08 -9.80
N PHE A 53 -17.45 9.21 -9.88
CA PHE A 53 -17.17 8.39 -11.06
C PHE A 53 -17.31 6.88 -10.77
N PRO A 54 -17.67 6.06 -11.78
CA PRO A 54 -17.75 4.60 -11.65
C PRO A 54 -16.35 4.00 -11.48
N VAL A 55 -16.26 2.91 -10.73
CA VAL A 55 -14.98 2.25 -10.38
C VAL A 55 -14.88 0.82 -10.89
N GLU A 56 -15.90 0.38 -11.63
CA GLU A 56 -15.95 -0.96 -12.21
C GLU A 56 -14.89 -1.12 -13.30
N GLY A 57 -13.95 -2.04 -13.10
CA GLY A 57 -12.93 -2.40 -14.09
C GLY A 57 -11.79 -1.40 -14.25
N ILE A 58 -11.67 -0.41 -13.36
CA ILE A 58 -10.55 0.54 -13.37
C ILE A 58 -9.44 0.10 -12.40
N ASP A 59 -8.22 0.54 -12.66
CA ASP A 59 -7.07 0.34 -11.77
C ASP A 59 -6.83 1.56 -10.85
N ALA A 60 -5.86 1.42 -9.96
CA ALA A 60 -5.53 2.47 -9.00
C ALA A 60 -5.03 3.77 -9.64
N VAL A 61 -4.29 3.69 -10.76
CA VAL A 61 -3.83 4.86 -11.50
C VAL A 61 -5.04 5.61 -12.09
N SER A 62 -6.02 4.88 -12.63
CA SER A 62 -7.27 5.46 -13.14
C SER A 62 -8.10 6.13 -12.04
N VAL A 63 -8.03 5.65 -10.79
CA VAL A 63 -8.63 6.35 -9.64
C VAL A 63 -7.98 7.71 -9.44
N ILE A 64 -6.65 7.78 -9.43
CA ILE A 64 -5.90 9.05 -9.27
C ILE A 64 -6.21 10.00 -10.43
N GLU A 65 -6.22 9.50 -11.67
CA GLU A 65 -6.64 10.30 -12.84
C GLU A 65 -8.09 10.79 -12.68
N GLY A 66 -8.99 9.96 -12.17
CA GLY A 66 -10.37 10.32 -11.85
C GLY A 66 -10.46 11.46 -10.82
N VAL A 67 -9.61 11.45 -9.80
CA VAL A 67 -9.49 12.57 -8.83
C VAL A 67 -9.01 13.84 -9.54
N ALA A 68 -7.99 13.74 -10.40
CA ALA A 68 -7.49 14.87 -11.18
C ALA A 68 -8.59 15.48 -12.06
N LYS A 69 -9.34 14.64 -12.78
CA LYS A 69 -10.50 15.02 -13.61
C LYS A 69 -11.57 15.72 -12.78
N LYS A 70 -11.95 15.14 -11.63
CA LYS A 70 -12.98 15.68 -10.74
C LYS A 70 -12.61 17.05 -10.17
N ARG A 71 -11.34 17.27 -9.85
CA ARG A 71 -10.83 18.52 -9.25
C ARG A 71 -10.32 19.53 -10.29
N GLY A 72 -10.20 19.13 -11.55
CA GLY A 72 -9.66 19.97 -12.62
C GLY A 72 -8.15 20.20 -12.52
N TYR A 73 -7.39 19.23 -11.99
CA TYR A 73 -5.94 19.35 -11.85
C TYR A 73 -5.24 19.06 -13.17
N LYS A 74 -4.74 20.12 -13.82
CA LYS A 74 -4.03 20.03 -15.10
C LYS A 74 -2.67 20.70 -15.02
N LEU A 75 -1.69 20.10 -15.68
CA LEU A 75 -0.38 20.67 -15.91
C LEU A 75 -0.43 21.71 -17.04
N LYS A 76 0.62 22.54 -17.10
CA LYS A 76 0.87 23.41 -18.26
C LYS A 76 1.23 22.52 -19.45
N GLY A 77 0.27 22.32 -20.36
CA GLY A 77 0.39 21.38 -21.49
C GLY A 77 -0.90 20.62 -21.76
N GLY A 78 -1.81 20.55 -20.78
CA GLY A 78 -3.12 19.93 -20.93
C GLY A 78 -3.25 18.56 -20.27
N ASP A 79 -2.14 17.94 -19.90
CA ASP A 79 -2.09 16.67 -19.18
C ASP A 79 -2.60 16.79 -17.73
N TRP A 80 -3.02 15.67 -17.16
CA TRP A 80 -3.49 15.61 -15.77
C TRP A 80 -2.32 15.67 -14.78
N ASP A 81 -2.53 16.42 -13.70
CA ASP A 81 -1.55 16.57 -12.62
C ASP A 81 -1.77 15.48 -11.57
N TYR A 82 -1.03 14.37 -11.72
CA TYR A 82 -1.09 13.17 -10.87
C TYR A 82 -0.52 13.40 -9.48
N GLU A 83 0.51 14.24 -9.35
CA GLU A 83 1.13 14.57 -8.07
C GLU A 83 0.09 15.25 -7.16
N LYS A 84 -0.59 16.28 -7.68
CA LYS A 84 -1.62 17.00 -6.93
C LYS A 84 -2.86 16.15 -6.66
N ALA A 85 -3.22 15.27 -7.59
CA ALA A 85 -4.32 14.33 -7.40
C ALA A 85 -4.01 13.29 -6.32
N SER A 86 -2.79 12.75 -6.30
CA SER A 86 -2.30 11.81 -5.28
C SER A 86 -2.32 12.45 -3.90
N HIS A 87 -1.78 13.67 -3.80
CA HIS A 87 -1.83 14.45 -2.57
C HIS A 87 -3.25 14.64 -2.05
N THR A 88 -4.18 14.96 -2.97
CA THR A 88 -5.59 15.19 -2.63
C THR A 88 -6.29 13.91 -2.16
N LEU A 89 -6.01 12.78 -2.80
CA LEU A 89 -6.55 11.48 -2.38
C LEU A 89 -6.07 11.12 -0.97
N LEU A 90 -4.78 11.29 -0.69
CA LEU A 90 -4.21 11.04 0.64
C LEU A 90 -4.80 11.98 1.69
N LEU A 91 -5.00 13.25 1.36
CA LEU A 91 -5.64 14.22 2.26
C LEU A 91 -7.10 13.86 2.55
N ASP A 92 -7.87 13.49 1.53
CA ASP A 92 -9.26 13.07 1.67
C ASP A 92 -9.38 11.79 2.52
N TYR A 93 -8.41 10.89 2.43
CA TYR A 93 -8.30 9.72 3.31
C TYR A 93 -7.99 10.12 4.76
N ARG A 94 -6.91 10.87 4.98
CA ARG A 94 -6.43 11.26 6.32
C ARG A 94 -7.42 12.12 7.09
N SER A 95 -8.16 12.97 6.38
CA SER A 95 -9.22 13.81 6.98
C SER A 95 -10.52 13.04 7.28
N GLY A 96 -10.65 11.80 6.81
CA GLY A 96 -11.88 11.02 6.89
C GLY A 96 -12.97 11.46 5.90
N ALA A 97 -12.66 12.34 4.94
CA ALA A 97 -13.61 12.81 3.93
C ALA A 97 -14.08 11.71 2.96
N LEU A 98 -13.29 10.64 2.81
CA LEU A 98 -13.71 9.41 2.10
C LEU A 98 -14.67 8.55 2.93
N GLY A 99 -14.71 8.71 4.24
CA GLY A 99 -15.40 7.84 5.18
C GLY A 99 -14.44 7.12 6.14
N ARG A 100 -14.98 6.20 6.93
CA ARG A 100 -14.19 5.39 7.88
C ARG A 100 -13.57 4.21 7.16
N VAL A 101 -12.26 4.28 6.92
CA VAL A 101 -11.48 3.26 6.20
C VAL A 101 -10.51 2.59 7.17
N SER A 102 -10.41 1.28 7.09
CA SER A 102 -9.36 0.49 7.74
C SER A 102 -8.51 -0.20 6.67
N LEU A 103 -7.18 -0.05 6.76
CA LEU A 103 -6.22 -0.63 5.81
C LEU A 103 -5.81 -2.06 6.15
N GLU A 104 -6.12 -2.52 7.36
CA GLU A 104 -5.85 -3.89 7.78
C GLU A 104 -6.98 -4.44 8.65
N THR A 105 -7.08 -5.76 8.71
CA THR A 105 -7.97 -6.50 9.57
C THR A 105 -7.17 -7.65 10.21
N PRO A 106 -7.65 -8.24 11.33
CA PRO A 106 -6.99 -9.41 11.89
C PRO A 106 -6.78 -10.52 10.85
N ALA A 107 -7.78 -10.79 10.01
CA ALA A 107 -7.69 -11.80 8.95
C ALA A 107 -6.66 -11.45 7.87
N SER A 108 -6.61 -10.19 7.41
CA SER A 108 -5.60 -9.78 6.42
C SER A 108 -4.19 -9.81 7.00
N ARG A 109 -4.03 -9.53 8.31
CA ARG A 109 -2.75 -9.61 9.00
C ARG A 109 -2.29 -11.06 9.16
N GLU A 110 -3.17 -11.96 9.59
CA GLU A 110 -2.87 -13.39 9.67
C GLU A 110 -2.46 -13.94 8.29
N HIS A 111 -3.19 -13.57 7.24
CA HIS A 111 -2.85 -13.94 5.88
C HIS A 111 -1.47 -13.44 5.47
N LEU A 112 -1.18 -12.14 5.67
CA LEU A 112 0.13 -11.56 5.37
C LEU A 112 1.26 -12.34 6.07
N LEU A 113 1.12 -12.59 7.37
CA LEU A 113 2.13 -13.31 8.16
C LEU A 113 2.33 -14.76 7.68
N ALA A 114 1.26 -15.42 7.23
CA ALA A 114 1.34 -16.78 6.72
C ALA A 114 1.95 -16.87 5.31
N THR A 115 1.75 -15.85 4.46
CA THR A 115 2.16 -15.89 3.04
C THR A 115 3.40 -15.06 2.72
N TYR A 116 3.86 -14.19 3.61
CA TYR A 116 4.98 -13.30 3.33
C TYR A 116 6.28 -14.08 3.15
N VAL A 117 6.85 -13.97 1.96
CA VAL A 117 8.19 -14.46 1.65
C VAL A 117 9.11 -13.24 1.50
N PRO A 118 10.12 -13.07 2.37
CA PRO A 118 11.04 -11.95 2.25
C PRO A 118 11.79 -12.02 0.92
N PRO A 119 12.04 -10.87 0.27
CA PRO A 119 12.78 -10.85 -0.99
C PRO A 119 14.18 -11.43 -0.79
N VAL A 120 14.63 -12.22 -1.76
CA VAL A 120 15.98 -12.79 -1.75
C VAL A 120 16.99 -11.65 -1.87
N LEU A 121 17.70 -11.38 -0.77
CA LEU A 121 18.75 -10.36 -0.75
C LEU A 121 20.01 -10.92 -1.41
N LEU A 122 20.42 -10.31 -2.53
CA LEU A 122 21.69 -10.61 -3.18
C LEU A 122 22.84 -10.30 -2.19
N GLY A 123 23.55 -11.35 -1.76
CA GLY A 123 24.73 -11.22 -0.87
C GLY A 123 24.55 -11.74 0.54
N GLN A 124 23.37 -12.24 0.93
CA GLN A 124 23.23 -13.01 2.18
C GLN A 124 23.40 -14.50 1.85
N GLY A 125 24.52 -15.08 2.31
CA GLY A 125 24.82 -16.50 2.13
C GLY A 125 23.67 -17.37 2.68
N LYS A 126 23.31 -18.42 1.93
CA LYS A 126 22.28 -19.39 2.32
C LYS A 126 22.54 -19.87 3.75
N SER A 127 21.66 -19.48 4.68
CA SER A 127 21.38 -20.28 5.88
C SER A 127 19.89 -20.58 5.89
N VAL A 128 19.48 -21.38 4.90
CA VAL A 128 18.21 -22.11 5.02
C VAL A 128 18.46 -23.20 6.05
N GLN A 129 18.05 -22.97 7.30
CA GLN A 129 17.87 -24.04 8.27
C GLN A 129 16.66 -24.87 7.81
N THR A 130 16.92 -25.85 6.95
CA THR A 130 15.95 -26.93 6.72
C THR A 130 16.05 -27.84 7.93
N GLY A 131 15.08 -27.74 8.84
CA GLY A 131 14.85 -28.76 9.85
C GLY A 131 14.48 -30.06 9.18
N MET A 132 15.43 -30.99 9.13
CA MET A 132 15.20 -32.42 8.98
C MET A 132 16.46 -33.12 9.50
N GLU A 133 16.43 -33.57 10.76
CA GLU A 133 17.42 -34.53 11.25
C GLU A 133 17.17 -35.87 10.55
N PRO A 134 18.17 -36.52 9.94
CA PRO A 134 18.15 -37.95 9.79
C PRO A 134 18.84 -38.60 11.00
N GLU A 135 18.07 -39.49 11.58
CA GLU A 135 18.32 -40.48 12.62
C GLU A 135 19.78 -40.96 12.76
N GLN A 136 20.16 -41.11 14.03
CA GLN A 136 21.25 -41.96 14.47
C GLN A 136 20.98 -43.40 14.01
N GLU A 137 21.91 -43.99 13.25
CA GLU A 137 21.94 -45.43 13.04
C GLU A 137 23.18 -45.98 13.76
N ASP A 138 22.90 -46.80 14.76
CA ASP A 138 23.84 -47.53 15.61
C ASP A 138 24.64 -48.60 14.84
N ALA A 139 25.77 -49.00 15.45
CA ALA A 139 26.60 -50.20 15.18
C ALA A 139 27.46 -50.14 13.90
N GLU A 140 28.76 -50.43 13.93
CA GLU A 140 29.47 -51.53 14.59
C GLU A 140 30.94 -51.17 14.91
#